data_AF-A0A821MB00-F1
#
_entry.id   AF-A0A821MB00-F1
#
_cell.length_a   1.000
_cell.length_b   1.000
_cell.length_c   1.000
_cell.angle_alpha   90.00
_cell.angle_beta   90.00
_cell.angle_gamma   90.00
#
_symmetry.space_group_name_H-M   'P 1'
#
loop_
_entity.id
_entity.type
_entity.pdbx_description
1 polymer ?
#
loop_
_entity_poly.entity_id
_entity_poly.type
_entity_poly.pdbx_seq_one_letter_code
_entity_poly.pdbx_strand_id
1 'polypeptide(L)'
;YIIPTIHSVYNSPPENGNLIYCKVRLYIRNALLVISRSYLTFACVACYAQTSRNARIRAIFRPQVLLRVVIIVPIVWFIIPLHIPLTTTIQNGKCNMWAGAAALYHSIYICFVAAILPTSLMAIFSFMAYKNLKRLTRNVNPYNGTEHHPEEPYNQQSEKMRFQQRDRQLSMMMFVQIIAYMSFTISYPFYTIYNAITLIIGGTKSPEKAAIDNFVLFITSAFLLNFYSAASFFVFLTSSAFRKELRQVFTYIIPRCGVTEN
;
A
#
# COMPACT_ATOMS: atom_id res chain seq x y z
N TYR A 1 14.03 -3.51 13.58
CA TYR A 1 13.38 -4.75 14.06
C TYR A 1 14.34 -5.79 14.63
N ILE A 2 15.66 -5.68 14.46
CA ILE A 2 16.62 -6.59 15.11
C ILE A 2 16.78 -6.27 16.60
N ILE A 3 16.73 -4.98 16.97
CA ILE A 3 16.93 -4.49 18.34
C ILE A 3 15.84 -4.99 19.33
N PRO A 4 14.53 -4.97 19.02
CA PRO A 4 13.51 -5.50 19.94
C PRO A 4 13.58 -7.02 20.13
N THR A 5 14.00 -7.77 19.10
CA THR A 5 14.06 -9.23 19.12
C THR A 5 15.27 -9.76 19.89
N ILE A 6 16.39 -9.03 19.87
CA ILE A 6 17.54 -9.34 20.74
C ILE A 6 17.22 -8.96 22.20
N HIS A 7 16.50 -7.86 22.41
CA HIS A 7 16.05 -7.46 23.75
C HIS A 7 15.03 -8.43 24.36
N SER A 8 14.21 -9.11 23.55
CA SER A 8 13.25 -10.12 24.03
C SER A 8 13.89 -11.45 24.46
N VAL A 9 15.18 -11.66 24.16
CA VAL A 9 15.94 -12.84 24.63
C VAL A 9 16.32 -12.69 26.11
N TYR A 10 16.57 -11.45 26.56
CA TYR A 10 17.05 -11.14 27.91
C TYR A 10 16.01 -10.48 28.81
N ASN A 11 14.95 -9.91 28.24
CA ASN A 11 13.87 -9.25 28.97
C ASN A 11 12.51 -9.71 28.44
N SER A 12 11.51 -9.88 29.32
CA SER A 12 10.14 -10.07 28.87
C SER A 12 9.76 -8.91 27.95
N PRO A 13 9.32 -9.15 26.71
CA PRO A 13 9.13 -8.07 25.76
C PRO A 13 8.01 -7.13 26.28
N PRO A 14 8.19 -5.80 26.16
CA PRO A 14 7.26 -4.82 26.75
C PRO A 14 5.84 -4.93 26.20
N GLU A 15 5.69 -5.57 25.04
CA GLU A 15 4.41 -5.95 24.42
C GLU A 15 3.55 -6.90 25.27
N ASN A 16 4.17 -7.68 26.16
CA ASN A 16 3.49 -8.65 27.01
C ASN A 16 3.37 -8.18 28.47
N GLY A 17 4.11 -7.13 28.85
CA GLY A 17 4.10 -6.56 30.20
C GLY A 17 3.22 -5.31 30.36
N ASN A 18 2.99 -4.54 29.29
CA ASN A 18 2.19 -3.31 29.37
C ASN A 18 0.99 -3.35 28.40
N LEU A 19 -0.21 -3.43 28.98
CA LEU A 19 -1.48 -3.49 28.25
C LEU A 19 -1.70 -2.27 27.34
N ILE A 20 -1.31 -1.07 27.81
CA ILE A 20 -1.46 0.18 27.06
C ILE A 20 -0.58 0.13 25.81
N TYR A 21 0.70 -0.25 25.98
CA TYR A 21 1.65 -0.33 24.87
C TYR A 21 1.18 -1.32 23.81
N CYS A 22 0.66 -2.49 24.21
CA CYS A 22 0.15 -3.43 23.22
C CYS A 22 -1.05 -2.88 22.44
N LYS A 23 -2.05 -2.33 23.14
CA LYS A 23 -3.26 -1.78 22.50
C LYS A 23 -2.90 -0.70 21.48
N VAL A 24 -2.06 0.25 21.88
CA VAL A 24 -1.61 1.35 21.03
C VAL A 24 -0.82 0.84 19.83
N ARG A 25 0.13 -0.08 20.03
CA ARG A 25 0.93 -0.66 18.95
C ARG A 25 0.08 -1.38 17.91
N LEU A 26 -0.86 -2.23 18.35
CA LEU A 26 -1.71 -3.00 17.43
C LEU A 26 -2.66 -2.07 16.65
N TYR A 27 -3.23 -1.07 17.33
CA TYR A 27 -4.09 -0.07 16.72
C TYR A 27 -3.36 0.80 15.68
N ILE A 28 -2.23 1.41 16.04
CA ILE A 28 -1.44 2.25 15.14
C ILE A 28 -0.98 1.45 13.93
N ARG A 29 -0.47 0.22 14.15
CA ARG A 29 -0.03 -0.64 13.05
C ARG A 29 -1.16 -0.93 12.07
N ASN A 30 -2.35 -1.26 12.56
CA ASN A 30 -3.49 -1.55 11.69
C ASN A 30 -3.94 -0.30 10.92
N ALA A 31 -4.10 0.83 11.61
CA ALA A 31 -4.51 2.09 11.00
C ALA A 31 -3.53 2.54 9.91
N LEU A 32 -2.22 2.62 10.21
CA LEU A 32 -1.21 3.06 9.24
C LEU A 32 -1.14 2.17 8.00
N LEU A 33 -1.31 0.87 8.18
CA LEU A 33 -1.27 -0.10 7.10
C LEU A 33 -2.48 0.04 6.16
N VAL A 34 -3.68 0.25 6.70
CA VAL A 34 -4.88 0.49 5.89
C VAL A 34 -4.85 1.86 5.22
N ILE A 35 -4.32 2.89 5.90
CA ILE A 35 -4.08 4.22 5.32
C ILE A 35 -3.15 4.13 4.12
N SER A 36 -2.00 3.46 4.26
CA SER A 36 -1.05 3.25 3.17
C SER A 36 -1.68 2.58 1.96
N ARG A 37 -2.47 1.51 2.17
CA ARG A 37 -3.20 0.80 1.11
C ARG A 37 -4.27 1.65 0.44
N SER A 38 -4.95 2.48 1.23
CA SER A 38 -5.96 3.42 0.71
C SER A 38 -5.31 4.44 -0.21
N TYR A 39 -4.16 5.00 0.16
CA TYR A 39 -3.42 5.91 -0.73
C TYR A 39 -2.95 5.25 -2.01
N LEU A 40 -2.48 4.00 -1.95
CA LEU A 40 -2.11 3.26 -3.15
C LEU A 40 -3.34 3.05 -4.07
N THR A 41 -4.50 2.77 -3.47
CA THR A 41 -5.77 2.68 -4.19
C THR A 41 -6.12 4.02 -4.84
N PHE A 42 -6.09 5.13 -4.10
CA PHE A 42 -6.35 6.47 -4.63
C PHE A 42 -5.34 6.87 -5.72
N ALA A 43 -4.07 6.47 -5.62
CA ALA A 43 -3.08 6.67 -6.66
C ALA A 43 -3.48 5.94 -7.95
N CYS A 44 -3.97 4.70 -7.86
CA CYS A 44 -4.48 3.96 -9.01
C CYS A 44 -5.72 4.65 -9.62
N VAL A 45 -6.64 5.17 -8.80
CA VAL A 45 -7.78 5.95 -9.28
C VAL A 45 -7.33 7.23 -9.98
N ALA A 46 -6.34 7.94 -9.42
CA ALA A 46 -5.78 9.14 -10.00
C ALA A 46 -5.13 8.86 -11.36
N CYS A 47 -4.35 7.79 -11.49
CA CYS A 47 -3.78 7.34 -12.76
C CYS A 47 -4.88 7.01 -13.79
N TYR A 48 -5.95 6.32 -13.38
CA TYR A 48 -7.10 6.08 -14.25
C TYR A 48 -7.77 7.39 -14.68
N ALA A 49 -7.98 8.32 -13.74
CA ALA A 49 -8.65 9.58 -14.01
C ALA A 49 -7.87 10.43 -15.01
N GLN A 50 -6.55 10.55 -14.83
CA GLN A 50 -5.65 11.29 -15.72
C GLN A 50 -5.61 10.71 -17.14
N THR A 51 -5.60 9.38 -17.25
CA THR A 51 -5.57 8.68 -18.55
C THR A 51 -6.94 8.60 -19.24
N SER A 52 -8.02 9.00 -18.55
CA SER A 52 -9.38 8.95 -19.10
C SER A 52 -9.64 10.06 -20.12
N ARG A 53 -10.36 9.72 -21.20
CA ARG A 53 -10.81 10.68 -22.21
C ARG A 53 -11.92 11.61 -21.71
N ASN A 54 -12.66 11.19 -20.67
CA ASN A 54 -13.77 11.98 -20.14
C ASN A 54 -13.25 13.14 -19.26
N ALA A 55 -13.54 14.37 -19.66
CA ALA A 55 -13.16 15.59 -18.93
C ALA A 55 -13.75 15.63 -17.51
N ARG A 56 -14.95 15.08 -17.30
CA ARG A 56 -15.56 15.00 -15.96
C ARG A 56 -14.73 14.11 -15.03
N ILE A 57 -14.26 12.96 -15.52
CA ILE A 57 -13.43 12.04 -14.73
C ILE A 57 -12.07 12.67 -14.40
N ARG A 58 -11.43 13.36 -15.37
CA ARG A 58 -10.18 14.10 -15.12
C ARG A 58 -10.35 15.20 -14.06
N ALA A 59 -11.51 15.84 -14.00
CA ALA A 59 -11.78 16.91 -13.05
C ALA A 59 -11.95 16.43 -11.59
N ILE A 60 -12.18 15.12 -11.36
CA ILE A 60 -12.34 14.56 -10.01
C ILE A 60 -11.02 14.67 -9.21
N PHE A 61 -9.87 14.42 -9.84
CA PHE A 61 -8.56 14.43 -9.18
C PHE A 61 -7.80 15.74 -9.43
N ARG A 62 -8.43 16.87 -9.13
CA ARG A 62 -7.74 18.17 -9.08
C ARG A 62 -6.81 18.24 -7.84
N PRO A 63 -5.74 19.05 -7.86
CA PRO A 63 -4.81 19.18 -6.74
C PRO A 63 -5.50 19.51 -5.40
N GLN A 64 -6.55 20.32 -5.44
CA GLN A 64 -7.35 20.68 -4.26
C GLN A 64 -8.09 19.48 -3.66
N VAL A 65 -8.60 18.57 -4.49
CA VAL A 65 -9.27 17.35 -4.04
C VAL A 65 -8.25 16.37 -3.48
N LEU A 66 -7.07 16.27 -4.11
CA LEU A 66 -5.99 15.41 -3.63
C LEU A 66 -5.55 15.78 -2.20
N LEU A 67 -5.40 17.08 -1.91
CA LEU A 67 -5.10 17.57 -0.56
C LEU A 67 -6.18 17.20 0.46
N ARG A 68 -7.47 17.30 0.10
CA ARG A 68 -8.57 16.86 0.98
C ARG A 68 -8.52 15.36 1.24
N VAL A 69 -8.24 14.54 0.23
CA VAL A 69 -8.12 13.08 0.37
C VAL A 69 -6.99 12.71 1.34
N VAL A 70 -5.83 13.39 1.27
CA VAL A 70 -4.70 13.17 2.19
C VAL A 70 -5.05 13.48 3.66
N ILE A 71 -6.01 14.35 3.91
CA ILE A 71 -6.44 14.69 5.28
C ILE A 71 -7.59 13.79 5.74
N ILE A 72 -8.58 13.56 4.88
CA ILE A 72 -9.80 12.81 5.24
C ILE A 72 -9.51 11.32 5.44
N VAL A 73 -8.64 10.72 4.61
CA VAL A 73 -8.36 9.28 4.65
C VAL A 73 -7.80 8.84 6.01
N PRO A 74 -6.76 9.49 6.58
CA PRO A 74 -6.30 9.18 7.93
C PRO A 74 -7.38 9.31 8.99
N ILE A 75 -8.16 10.39 8.96
CA ILE A 75 -9.23 10.63 9.96
C ILE A 75 -10.23 9.46 9.96
N VAL A 76 -10.72 9.07 8.79
CA VAL A 76 -11.67 7.95 8.64
C VAL A 76 -11.05 6.64 9.15
N TRP A 77 -9.81 6.35 8.76
CA TRP A 77 -9.13 5.10 9.12
C TRP A 77 -8.56 5.06 10.53
N PHE A 78 -8.53 6.16 11.28
CA PHE A 78 -8.34 6.13 12.73
C PHE A 78 -9.65 5.83 13.46
N ILE A 79 -10.81 6.31 12.96
CA ILE A 79 -12.10 6.08 13.61
C ILE A 79 -12.56 4.61 13.48
N ILE A 80 -12.45 4.01 12.30
CA ILE A 80 -12.95 2.65 12.03
C ILE A 80 -12.33 1.55 12.95
N PRO A 81 -11.00 1.50 13.16
CA PRO A 81 -10.37 0.48 14.00
C PRO A 81 -10.44 0.79 15.51
N LEU A 82 -11.30 1.71 15.98
CA LEU A 82 -11.49 1.97 17.42
C LEU A 82 -11.97 0.74 18.20
N HIS A 83 -12.56 -0.25 17.53
CA HIS A 83 -12.90 -1.54 18.15
C HIS A 83 -11.66 -2.34 18.59
N ILE A 84 -10.49 -2.12 17.96
CA ILE A 84 -9.25 -2.85 18.25
C ILE A 84 -8.77 -2.68 19.70
N PRO A 85 -8.54 -1.45 20.20
CA PRO A 85 -8.10 -1.25 21.59
C PRO A 85 -9.14 -1.69 22.63
N LEU A 86 -10.42 -1.74 22.26
CA LEU A 86 -11.50 -2.17 23.16
C LEU A 86 -11.47 -3.69 23.40
N THR A 87 -11.23 -4.49 22.36
CA THR A 87 -11.31 -5.96 22.45
C THR A 87 -9.95 -6.64 22.66
N THR A 88 -8.85 -5.88 22.71
CA THR A 88 -7.50 -6.44 22.93
C THR A 88 -7.23 -6.60 24.42
N THR A 89 -6.83 -7.80 24.84
CA THR A 89 -6.48 -8.12 26.23
C THR A 89 -5.17 -8.90 26.29
N ILE A 90 -4.47 -8.86 27.43
CA ILE A 90 -3.35 -9.75 27.68
C ILE A 90 -3.89 -11.02 28.34
N GLN A 91 -3.74 -12.16 27.68
CA GLN A 91 -4.06 -13.47 28.24
C GLN A 91 -2.83 -14.36 28.11
N ASN A 92 -2.46 -15.04 29.20
CA ASN A 92 -1.29 -15.94 29.27
C ASN A 92 0.04 -15.28 28.82
N GLY A 93 0.27 -14.03 29.22
CA GLY A 93 1.49 -13.29 28.87
C GLY A 93 1.64 -13.03 27.37
N LYS A 94 0.56 -13.13 26.59
CA LYS A 94 0.53 -12.76 25.18
C LYS A 94 -0.54 -11.71 24.96
N CYS A 95 -0.17 -10.65 24.27
CA CYS A 95 -1.16 -9.68 23.85
C CYS A 95 -1.90 -10.15 22.61
N ASN A 96 -3.15 -10.57 22.79
CA ASN A 96 -3.95 -11.17 21.73
C ASN A 96 -5.39 -10.63 21.76
N MET A 97 -5.94 -10.45 20.56
CA MET A 97 -7.35 -10.11 20.31
C MET A 97 -8.28 -11.35 20.25
N TRP A 98 -7.83 -12.51 20.78
CA TRP A 98 -8.27 -13.86 20.39
C TRP A 98 -9.34 -14.47 21.33
N ALA A 99 -10.32 -13.69 21.78
CA ALA A 99 -11.43 -14.24 22.56
C ALA A 99 -12.73 -14.28 21.72
N GLY A 100 -13.18 -15.50 21.39
CA GLY A 100 -14.51 -15.77 20.84
C GLY A 100 -14.89 -14.99 19.58
N ALA A 101 -16.09 -14.41 19.57
CA ALA A 101 -16.69 -13.74 18.41
C ALA A 101 -15.91 -12.48 17.94
N ALA A 102 -15.15 -11.83 18.82
CA ALA A 102 -14.37 -10.64 18.45
C ALA A 102 -13.22 -10.98 17.48
N ALA A 103 -12.64 -12.18 17.60
CA ALA A 103 -11.60 -12.66 16.68
C ALA A 103 -12.19 -12.90 15.28
N LEU A 104 -13.39 -13.47 15.19
CA LEU A 104 -14.08 -13.70 13.92
C LEU A 104 -14.39 -12.36 13.23
N TYR A 105 -14.95 -11.39 13.96
CA TYR A 105 -15.23 -10.06 13.44
C TYR A 105 -13.96 -9.38 12.90
N HIS A 106 -12.86 -9.44 13.66
CA HIS A 106 -11.58 -8.86 13.23
C HIS A 106 -10.99 -9.56 12.00
N SER A 107 -11.07 -10.89 11.92
CA SER A 107 -10.61 -11.65 10.75
C SER A 107 -11.41 -11.30 9.50
N ILE A 108 -12.73 -11.17 9.62
CA ILE A 108 -13.60 -10.72 8.51
C ILE A 108 -13.22 -9.29 8.10
N TYR A 109 -13.07 -8.38 9.06
CA TYR A 109 -12.66 -7.00 8.81
C TYR A 109 -11.32 -6.95 8.04
N ILE A 110 -10.28 -7.64 8.50
CA ILE A 110 -8.98 -7.65 7.81
C ILE A 110 -9.09 -8.27 6.42
N CYS A 111 -9.85 -9.35 6.25
CA CYS A 111 -10.02 -9.99 4.96
C CYS A 111 -10.67 -9.03 3.94
N PHE A 112 -11.80 -8.43 4.29
CA PHE A 112 -12.52 -7.57 3.35
C PHE A 112 -11.88 -6.20 3.21
N VAL A 113 -11.66 -5.51 4.32
CA VAL A 113 -11.22 -4.11 4.34
C VAL A 113 -9.74 -3.99 4.02
N ALA A 114 -8.91 -4.89 4.53
CA ALA A 114 -7.47 -4.78 4.37
C ALA A 114 -6.95 -5.53 3.13
N ALA A 115 -7.61 -6.60 2.68
CA ALA A 115 -7.16 -7.39 1.53
C ALA A 115 -8.06 -7.25 0.30
N ILE A 116 -9.29 -7.76 0.32
CA ILE A 116 -10.13 -7.89 -0.90
C ILE A 116 -10.50 -6.54 -1.51
N LEU A 117 -11.02 -5.60 -0.72
CA LEU A 117 -11.49 -4.31 -1.21
C LEU A 117 -10.37 -3.46 -1.85
N PRO A 118 -9.24 -3.18 -1.18
CA PRO A 118 -8.20 -2.36 -1.80
C PRO A 118 -7.56 -3.07 -3.00
N THR A 119 -7.40 -4.39 -2.98
CA THR A 119 -6.77 -5.13 -4.09
C THR A 119 -7.62 -5.19 -5.34
N SER A 120 -8.93 -5.46 -5.18
CA SER A 120 -9.87 -5.44 -6.28
C SER A 120 -9.96 -4.05 -6.91
N LEU A 121 -10.10 -3.00 -6.10
CA LEU A 121 -10.13 -1.61 -6.60
C LEU A 121 -8.83 -1.26 -7.33
N MET A 122 -7.68 -1.52 -6.72
CA MET A 122 -6.37 -1.30 -7.35
C MET A 122 -6.24 -2.03 -8.68
N ALA A 123 -6.58 -3.32 -8.74
CA ALA A 123 -6.52 -4.12 -9.97
C ALA A 123 -7.44 -3.56 -11.07
N ILE A 124 -8.69 -3.21 -10.71
CA ILE A 124 -9.67 -2.65 -11.64
C ILE A 124 -9.18 -1.31 -12.20
N PHE A 125 -8.76 -0.37 -11.36
CA PHE A 125 -8.31 0.95 -11.80
C PHE A 125 -6.99 0.90 -12.57
N SER A 126 -6.03 0.08 -12.14
CA SER A 126 -4.78 -0.12 -12.89
C SER A 126 -5.04 -0.75 -14.26
N PHE A 127 -5.95 -1.72 -14.36
CA PHE A 127 -6.32 -2.32 -15.64
C PHE A 127 -7.02 -1.33 -16.56
N MET A 128 -7.95 -0.52 -16.03
CA MET A 128 -8.60 0.53 -16.81
C MET A 128 -7.61 1.61 -17.27
N ALA A 129 -6.68 2.02 -16.41
CA ALA A 129 -5.61 2.96 -16.76
C ALA A 129 -4.72 2.39 -17.89
N TYR A 130 -4.32 1.12 -17.78
CA TYR A 130 -3.55 0.43 -18.81
C TYR A 130 -4.30 0.36 -20.16
N LYS A 131 -5.61 0.04 -20.16
CA LYS A 131 -6.43 0.03 -21.38
C LYS A 131 -6.53 1.41 -22.01
N ASN A 132 -6.69 2.45 -21.21
CA ASN A 132 -6.73 3.83 -21.70
C ASN A 132 -5.39 4.23 -22.32
N LEU A 133 -4.27 3.92 -21.66
CA LEU A 133 -2.93 4.17 -22.17
C LEU A 133 -2.66 3.44 -23.48
N LYS A 134 -3.00 2.15 -23.58
CA LYS A 134 -2.85 1.37 -24.82
C LYS A 134 -3.65 1.97 -25.98
N ARG A 135 -4.85 2.50 -25.71
CA ARG A 135 -5.68 3.20 -26.70
C ARG A 135 -5.11 4.56 -27.10
N LEU A 136 -4.47 5.29 -26.18
CA LEU A 136 -3.74 6.51 -26.52
C LEU A 136 -2.56 6.18 -27.43
N THR A 137 -1.71 5.23 -27.07
CA THR A 137 -0.56 4.84 -27.89
C THR A 137 -0.96 4.31 -29.27
N ARG A 138 -2.04 3.54 -29.38
CA ARG A 138 -2.53 3.04 -30.69
C ARG A 138 -3.06 4.16 -31.59
N ASN A 139 -3.59 5.24 -31.01
CA ASN A 139 -4.10 6.39 -31.76
C ASN A 139 -3.00 7.42 -32.05
N VAL A 140 -1.87 7.37 -31.35
CA VAL A 140 -0.63 8.06 -31.71
C VAL A 140 0.15 7.13 -32.65
N ASN A 141 -0.41 6.90 -33.84
CA ASN A 141 0.42 6.44 -34.94
C ASN A 141 1.46 7.55 -35.18
N PRO A 142 2.77 7.25 -35.31
CA PRO A 142 3.69 8.27 -35.74
C PRO A 142 3.14 8.83 -37.05
N TYR A 143 3.04 10.15 -37.12
CA TYR A 143 2.72 10.88 -38.32
C TYR A 143 3.79 10.51 -39.36
N ASN A 144 3.58 9.43 -40.11
CA ASN A 144 4.33 9.12 -41.32
C ASN A 144 3.99 10.27 -42.26
N GLY A 145 4.99 11.11 -42.49
CA GLY A 145 4.81 12.42 -43.07
C GLY A 145 4.07 12.37 -44.41
N THR A 146 3.18 13.34 -44.61
CA THR A 146 2.96 14.11 -45.84
C THR A 146 1.69 14.93 -45.65
N GLU A 147 1.78 16.03 -44.90
CA GLU A 147 1.11 17.28 -45.27
C GLU A 147 1.54 18.39 -44.31
N HIS A 148 2.09 19.43 -44.91
CA HIS A 148 2.53 20.64 -44.25
C HIS A 148 1.29 21.45 -43.86
N HIS A 149 0.99 21.52 -42.55
CA HIS A 149 0.35 22.71 -41.99
C HIS A 149 1.30 23.29 -40.94
N PRO A 150 1.86 24.49 -41.16
CA PRO A 150 2.77 25.12 -40.22
C PRO A 150 1.98 25.68 -39.03
N GLU A 151 2.64 25.74 -37.87
CA GLU A 151 2.25 26.50 -36.66
C GLU A 151 1.56 25.78 -35.47
N GLU A 152 1.81 24.49 -35.20
CA GLU A 152 1.83 24.06 -33.78
C GLU A 152 3.29 23.91 -33.31
N PRO A 153 3.69 24.56 -32.20
CA PRO A 153 5.07 24.55 -31.75
C PRO A 153 5.51 23.12 -31.40
N TYR A 154 6.54 22.63 -32.11
CA TYR A 154 7.17 21.31 -31.97
C TYR A 154 7.40 20.87 -30.50
N ASN A 155 7.64 21.83 -29.60
CA ASN A 155 7.82 21.59 -28.17
C ASN A 155 6.56 21.02 -27.48
N GLN A 156 5.35 21.42 -27.87
CA GLN A 156 4.10 21.06 -27.17
C GLN A 156 3.68 19.60 -27.44
N GLN A 157 3.94 19.11 -28.66
CA GLN A 157 3.73 17.70 -29.05
C GLN A 157 4.71 16.77 -28.32
N SER A 158 6.00 17.15 -28.27
CA SER A 158 7.07 16.41 -27.58
C SER A 158 6.82 16.34 -26.06
N GLU A 159 6.36 17.44 -25.46
CA GLU A 159 5.97 17.46 -24.04
C GLU A 159 4.78 16.55 -23.75
N LYS A 160 3.70 16.61 -24.55
CA LYS A 160 2.55 15.69 -24.40
C LYS A 160 2.97 14.22 -24.47
N MET A 161 3.85 13.85 -25.40
CA MET A 161 4.36 12.47 -25.50
C MET A 161 5.19 12.08 -24.27
N ARG A 162 6.06 12.97 -23.75
CA ARG A 162 6.82 12.73 -22.51
C ARG A 162 5.92 12.56 -21.29
N PHE A 163 4.89 13.39 -21.13
CA PHE A 163 3.93 13.27 -20.04
C PHE A 163 3.20 11.92 -20.10
N GLN A 164 2.73 11.51 -21.28
CA GLN A 164 2.07 10.20 -21.46
C GLN A 164 3.00 9.00 -21.17
N GLN A 165 4.28 9.09 -21.55
CA GLN A 165 5.26 8.05 -21.23
C GLN A 165 5.52 7.95 -19.73
N ARG A 166 5.59 9.09 -19.02
CA ARG A 166 5.74 9.13 -17.56
C ARG A 166 4.54 8.50 -16.87
N ASP A 167 3.32 8.86 -17.28
CA ASP A 167 2.08 8.32 -16.72
C ASP A 167 1.96 6.80 -16.97
N ARG A 168 2.44 6.32 -18.13
CA ARG A 168 2.53 4.89 -18.43
C ARG A 168 3.49 4.16 -17.49
N GLN A 169 4.68 4.73 -17.26
CA GLN A 169 5.65 4.16 -16.34
C GLN A 169 5.10 4.12 -14.91
N LEU A 170 4.44 5.19 -14.46
CA LEU A 170 3.78 5.24 -13.15
C LEU A 170 2.67 4.19 -13.03
N SER A 171 1.78 4.07 -14.02
CA SER A 171 0.70 3.07 -14.01
C SER A 171 1.23 1.63 -14.02
N MET A 172 2.28 1.35 -14.80
CA MET A 172 2.91 0.02 -14.86
C MET A 172 3.57 -0.34 -13.53
N MET A 173 4.21 0.63 -12.90
CA MET A 173 4.85 0.45 -11.60
C MET A 173 3.82 0.17 -10.49
N MET A 174 2.69 0.88 -10.47
CA MET A 174 1.59 0.57 -9.55
C MET A 174 1.10 -0.87 -9.73
N PHE A 175 1.01 -1.37 -10.96
CA PHE A 175 0.61 -2.74 -11.25
C PHE A 175 1.59 -3.79 -10.69
N VAL A 176 2.91 -3.57 -10.86
CA VAL A 176 3.94 -4.43 -10.25
C VAL A 176 3.84 -4.43 -8.73
N GLN A 177 3.57 -3.27 -8.13
CA GLN A 177 3.40 -3.15 -6.69
C GLN A 177 2.17 -3.88 -6.16
N ILE A 178 1.09 -3.94 -6.94
CA ILE A 178 -0.12 -4.74 -6.61
C ILE A 178 0.19 -6.23 -6.65
N ILE A 179 0.92 -6.71 -7.66
CA ILE A 179 1.33 -8.12 -7.75
C ILE A 179 2.20 -8.50 -6.57
N ALA A 180 3.24 -7.69 -6.29
CA ALA A 180 4.09 -7.90 -5.12
C ALA A 180 3.27 -7.90 -3.83
N TYR A 181 2.38 -6.92 -3.66
CA TYR A 181 1.50 -6.84 -2.50
C TYR A 181 0.68 -8.11 -2.30
N MET A 182 0.02 -8.61 -3.35
CA MET A 182 -0.79 -9.82 -3.29
C MET A 182 0.05 -11.02 -2.85
N SER A 183 1.21 -11.22 -3.47
CA SER A 183 2.11 -12.34 -3.13
C SER A 183 2.58 -12.31 -1.68
N PHE A 184 2.88 -11.13 -1.14
CA PHE A 184 3.40 -11.00 0.23
C PHE A 184 2.32 -10.92 1.30
N THR A 185 1.11 -10.43 1.01
CA THR A 185 0.14 -10.07 2.05
C THR A 185 -1.12 -10.93 2.10
N ILE A 186 -1.43 -11.68 1.03
CA ILE A 186 -2.66 -12.47 0.97
C ILE A 186 -2.69 -13.62 1.98
N SER A 187 -1.52 -14.16 2.33
CA SER A 187 -1.39 -15.29 3.26
C SER A 187 -1.86 -14.96 4.68
N TYR A 188 -1.78 -13.70 5.09
CA TYR A 188 -2.16 -13.28 6.44
C TYR A 188 -3.68 -13.32 6.69
N PRO A 189 -4.54 -12.69 5.85
CA PRO A 189 -5.99 -12.85 5.95
C PRO A 189 -6.46 -14.31 5.95
N PHE A 190 -5.91 -15.15 5.06
CA PHE A 190 -6.27 -16.56 5.01
C PHE A 190 -5.95 -17.29 6.32
N TYR A 191 -4.77 -17.04 6.89
CA TYR A 191 -4.41 -17.57 8.20
C TYR A 191 -5.36 -17.10 9.31
N THR A 192 -5.73 -15.81 9.33
CA THR A 192 -6.64 -15.28 10.37
C THR A 192 -8.04 -15.89 10.30
N ILE A 193 -8.53 -16.22 9.09
CA ILE A 193 -9.81 -16.91 8.91
C ILE A 193 -9.70 -18.36 9.38
N TYR A 194 -8.66 -19.08 8.94
CA TYR A 194 -8.39 -20.46 9.39
C TYR A 194 -8.36 -20.57 10.92
N ASN A 195 -7.66 -19.63 11.55
CA ASN A 195 -7.54 -19.62 13.00
C ASN A 195 -8.86 -19.26 13.71
N ALA A 196 -9.63 -18.30 13.18
CA ALA A 196 -10.95 -17.96 13.73
C ALA A 196 -11.92 -19.15 13.63
N ILE A 197 -11.94 -19.87 12.50
CA ILE A 197 -12.75 -21.08 12.31
C ILE A 197 -12.35 -22.16 13.31
N THR A 198 -11.04 -22.38 13.48
CA THR A 198 -10.55 -23.41 14.40
C THR A 198 -10.93 -23.12 15.87
N LEU A 199 -10.95 -21.84 16.27
CA LEU A 199 -11.41 -21.42 17.59
C LEU A 199 -12.92 -21.68 17.81
N ILE A 200 -13.74 -21.52 16.77
CA ILE A 200 -15.20 -21.74 16.85
C ILE A 200 -15.53 -23.23 16.93
N ILE A 201 -14.81 -24.08 16.19
CA ILE A 201 -15.03 -25.53 16.17
C ILE A 201 -14.60 -26.20 17.49
N GLY A 202 -13.88 -25.49 18.37
CA GLY A 202 -13.55 -25.99 19.71
C GLY A 202 -12.55 -27.15 19.73
N GLY A 203 -11.82 -27.38 18.64
CA GLY A 203 -10.82 -28.44 18.56
C GLY A 203 -9.58 -28.12 19.41
N THR A 204 -9.20 -29.02 20.31
CA THR A 204 -7.91 -28.93 21.02
C THR A 204 -6.77 -29.14 20.03
N LYS A 205 -5.97 -28.09 19.77
CA LYS A 205 -4.80 -28.18 18.90
C LYS A 205 -3.70 -28.97 19.61
N SER A 206 -3.07 -29.91 18.90
CA SER A 206 -1.86 -30.56 19.40
C SER A 206 -0.73 -29.54 19.60
N PRO A 207 0.24 -29.79 20.49
CA PRO A 207 1.38 -28.89 20.71
C PRO A 207 2.16 -28.62 19.41
N GLU A 208 2.31 -29.62 18.55
CA GLU A 208 2.95 -29.52 17.24
C GLU A 208 2.19 -28.59 16.30
N LYS A 209 0.86 -28.74 16.21
CA LYS A 209 0.01 -27.83 15.42
C LYS A 209 0.07 -26.41 15.94
N ALA A 210 0.12 -26.23 17.26
CA ALA A 210 0.29 -24.92 17.85
C ALA A 210 1.65 -24.30 17.49
N ALA A 211 2.73 -25.08 17.46
CA ALA A 211 4.05 -24.60 17.03
C ALA A 211 4.04 -24.15 15.55
N ILE A 212 3.45 -24.96 14.66
CA ILE A 212 3.28 -24.61 13.24
C ILE A 212 2.45 -23.33 13.10
N ASP A 213 1.34 -23.20 13.83
CA ASP A 213 0.49 -22.02 13.79
C ASP A 213 1.23 -20.74 14.22
N ASN A 214 2.06 -20.82 15.27
CA ASN A 214 2.87 -19.68 15.70
C ASN A 214 3.92 -19.32 14.64
N PHE A 215 4.54 -20.32 14.01
CA PHE A 215 5.50 -20.10 12.93
C PHE A 215 4.86 -19.46 11.70
N VAL A 216 3.68 -19.94 11.29
CA VAL A 216 2.92 -19.36 10.17
C VAL A 216 2.46 -17.94 10.49
N LEU A 217 2.01 -17.67 11.72
CA LEU A 217 1.65 -16.31 12.15
C LEU A 217 2.87 -15.37 12.13
N PHE A 218 4.05 -15.86 12.54
CA PHE A 218 5.29 -15.10 12.47
C PHE A 218 5.65 -14.78 11.01
N ILE A 219 5.65 -15.77 10.12
CA ILE A 219 5.94 -15.56 8.70
C ILE A 219 4.95 -14.56 8.09
N THR A 220 3.65 -14.81 8.27
CA THR A 220 2.61 -14.04 7.56
C THR A 220 2.44 -12.63 8.12
N SER A 221 2.43 -12.47 9.44
CA SER A 221 2.16 -11.19 10.09
C SER A 221 3.42 -10.40 10.42
N ALA A 222 4.46 -11.04 10.95
CA ALA A 222 5.66 -10.34 11.42
C ALA A 222 6.72 -10.20 10.32
N PHE A 223 6.89 -11.20 9.47
CA PHE A 223 7.89 -11.14 8.41
C PHE A 223 7.33 -10.53 7.12
N LEU A 224 6.42 -11.20 6.41
CA LEU A 224 5.99 -10.80 5.06
C LEU A 224 5.30 -9.42 5.03
N LEU A 225 4.46 -9.12 6.02
CA LEU A 225 3.76 -7.82 6.08
C LEU A 225 4.72 -6.64 6.29
N ASN A 226 5.70 -6.81 7.19
CA ASN A 226 6.71 -5.78 7.46
C ASN A 226 7.74 -5.71 6.33
N PHE A 227 8.11 -6.86 5.77
CA PHE A 227 9.00 -6.94 4.62
C PHE A 227 8.41 -6.22 3.42
N TYR A 228 7.14 -6.46 3.08
CA TYR A 228 6.47 -5.70 2.01
C TYR A 228 6.47 -4.19 2.31
N SER A 229 6.18 -3.80 3.55
CA SER A 229 6.16 -2.38 3.94
C SER A 229 7.53 -1.72 3.70
N ALA A 230 8.62 -2.39 4.06
CA ALA A 230 9.98 -1.93 3.80
C ALA A 230 10.36 -2.00 2.31
N ALA A 231 9.99 -3.08 1.62
CA ALA A 231 10.30 -3.34 0.21
C ALA A 231 9.54 -2.39 -0.73
N SER A 232 8.37 -1.90 -0.33
CA SER A 232 7.50 -1.07 -1.16
C SER A 232 8.24 0.14 -1.73
N PHE A 233 9.02 0.86 -0.90
CA PHE A 233 9.85 1.98 -1.34
C PHE A 233 10.91 1.57 -2.38
N PHE A 234 11.54 0.41 -2.22
CA PHE A 234 12.52 -0.09 -3.18
C PHE A 234 11.87 -0.48 -4.51
N VAL A 235 10.62 -0.94 -4.50
CA VAL A 235 9.83 -1.11 -5.73
C VAL A 235 9.67 0.23 -6.45
N PHE A 236 9.47 1.35 -5.73
CA PHE A 236 9.44 2.68 -6.37
C PHE A 236 10.77 3.04 -7.05
N LEU A 237 11.91 2.67 -6.45
CA LEU A 237 13.24 2.91 -7.02
C LEU A 237 13.53 2.12 -8.32
N THR A 238 12.77 1.06 -8.61
CA THR A 238 12.93 0.33 -9.88
C THR A 238 12.50 1.17 -11.09
N SER A 239 11.60 2.14 -10.89
CA SER A 239 11.09 3.00 -11.97
C SER A 239 12.06 4.12 -12.32
N SER A 240 12.37 4.23 -13.61
CA SER A 240 13.22 5.30 -14.15
C SER A 240 12.59 6.69 -13.98
N ALA A 241 11.26 6.80 -14.06
CA ALA A 241 10.53 8.04 -13.78
C ALA A 241 10.72 8.48 -12.33
N PHE A 242 10.51 7.57 -11.37
CA PHE A 242 10.65 7.88 -9.95
C PHE A 242 12.09 8.27 -9.60
N ARG A 243 13.08 7.54 -10.13
CA ARG A 243 14.50 7.89 -9.93
C ARG A 243 14.86 9.28 -10.46
N LYS A 244 14.24 9.71 -11.56
CA LYS A 244 14.50 11.02 -12.15
C LYS A 244 13.93 12.16 -11.29
N GLU A 245 12.68 12.03 -10.85
CA GLU A 245 12.03 13.00 -9.95
C GLU A 245 12.74 13.04 -8.58
N LEU A 246 13.08 11.87 -8.02
CA LEU A 246 13.83 11.78 -6.77
C LEU A 246 15.21 12.46 -6.89
N ARG A 247 15.91 12.26 -8.00
CA ARG A 247 17.18 12.95 -8.27
C ARG A 247 16.99 14.46 -8.35
N GLN A 248 15.94 14.95 -9.02
CA GLN A 248 15.63 16.38 -9.09
C GLN A 248 15.35 16.96 -7.71
N VAL A 249 14.60 16.26 -6.86
CA VAL A 249 14.36 16.65 -5.47
C VAL A 249 15.67 16.69 -4.68
N PHE A 250 16.53 15.68 -4.82
CA PHE A 250 17.86 15.69 -4.18
C PHE A 250 18.74 16.83 -4.70
N THR A 251 18.74 17.14 -6.00
CA THR A 251 19.49 18.27 -6.57
C THR A 251 18.92 19.63 -6.14
N TYR A 252 17.63 19.70 -5.80
CA TYR A 252 17.00 20.92 -5.27
C TYR A 252 17.24 21.09 -3.77
N ILE A 253 17.24 20.00 -3.00
CA ILE A 253 17.41 20.00 -1.54
C ILE A 253 18.87 20.05 -1.14
N ILE A 254 19.76 19.38 -1.86
CA ILE A 254 21.21 19.58 -1.74
C ILE A 254 21.47 20.92 -2.43
N PRO A 255 21.69 22.03 -1.70
CA PRO A 255 22.11 23.26 -2.34
C PRO A 255 23.40 22.94 -3.09
N ARG A 256 23.76 23.73 -4.10
CA ARG A 256 25.13 23.75 -4.64
C ARG A 256 26.13 23.96 -3.49
N CYS A 257 26.53 22.90 -2.80
CA CYS A 257 27.72 22.91 -1.97
C CYS A 257 28.89 22.86 -2.95
N GLY A 258 29.40 24.05 -3.26
CA GLY A 258 30.75 24.25 -3.77
C GLY A 258 31.00 23.88 -5.22
N VAL A 259 30.71 24.81 -6.14
CA VAL A 259 31.71 25.23 -7.15
C VAL A 259 31.69 26.75 -7.19
N THR A 260 32.26 27.34 -6.16
CA THR A 260 32.88 28.66 -6.20
C THR A 260 34.09 28.54 -5.29
N GLU A 261 35.25 28.24 -5.87
CA GLU A 261 36.54 28.66 -5.35
C GLU A 261 37.58 28.56 -6.46
N ASN A 262 37.91 29.76 -6.95
CA ASN A 262 39.09 30.25 -7.69
C ASN A 262 39.47 29.62 -9.04
#